data_AF-A0A9D5N7C6-F1
#
_entry.id   AF-A0A9D5N7C6-F1
#
_cell.length_a   1.000
_cell.length_b   1.000
_cell.length_c   1.000
_cell.angle_alpha   90.00
_cell.angle_beta   90.00
_cell.angle_gamma   90.00
#
_symmetry.space_group_name_H-M   'P 1'
#
loop_
_entity.id
_entity.type
_entity.pdbx_description
1 polymer ?
#
loop_
_entity_poly.entity_id
_entity_poly.type
_entity_poly.pdbx_seq_one_letter_code
_entity_poly.pdbx_strand_id
1 'polypeptide(L)'
;MSCLNEMTKEAVNLSHAYKAIAAFFKRYENLSDPGYMLKIRHTYHVAANARRIAEALNLSETDVKLAELIGLLHDVGRFEELMITKEFNSARFDHAQYGVQMLFERGMIREFIDTDAYDEIIYHAVINHSRLHIAECPDEISLLHAKIIRDADKLDNFRVKIEEPVENIFPGRITTKESVENSKISERVYNALMNRQCVNVKDRQTPLDYFVTIIGFYFDLNFEVTKRIVHEENLLERMTGRFEYKNETSRAQIQTILDLCAI
;
A
#
# COMPACT_ATOMS: atom_id res chain seq x y z
N MET A 1 28.47 37.62 -6.09
CA MET A 1 28.56 36.73 -7.26
C MET A 1 29.12 35.42 -6.74
N SER A 2 28.37 34.33 -6.56
CA SER A 2 27.43 33.71 -7.49
C SER A 2 25.99 33.62 -6.96
N CYS A 3 25.14 34.41 -7.59
CA CYS A 3 23.77 33.99 -7.90
C CYS A 3 23.86 32.94 -9.03
N LEU A 4 22.85 32.07 -9.16
CA LEU A 4 22.60 31.06 -10.22
C LEU A 4 22.79 29.59 -9.79
N ASN A 5 21.83 29.04 -9.04
CA ASN A 5 20.99 27.91 -9.48
C ASN A 5 20.01 27.47 -8.36
N GLU A 6 19.18 28.38 -7.87
CA GLU A 6 17.83 27.99 -7.45
C GLU A 6 16.96 28.07 -8.71
N MET A 7 17.14 27.11 -9.62
CA MET A 7 16.11 26.84 -10.62
C MET A 7 14.90 26.42 -9.80
N THR A 8 13.86 27.24 -9.83
CA THR A 8 12.54 26.97 -9.26
C THR A 8 12.14 25.55 -9.64
N LYS A 9 12.25 24.61 -8.70
CA LYS A 9 11.61 23.30 -8.82
C LYS A 9 10.15 23.59 -9.12
N GLU A 10 9.69 23.29 -10.33
CA GLU A 10 8.29 23.49 -10.67
C GLU A 10 7.44 22.73 -9.66
N ALA A 11 6.48 23.44 -9.08
CA ALA A 11 5.72 22.93 -7.96
C ALA A 11 4.76 21.85 -8.45
N VAL A 12 4.69 20.73 -7.72
CA VAL A 12 3.71 19.67 -7.96
C VAL A 12 2.29 20.26 -7.91
N ASN A 13 1.58 20.25 -9.03
CA ASN A 13 0.21 20.75 -9.13
C ASN A 13 -0.80 19.65 -8.81
N LEU A 14 -1.12 19.46 -7.52
CA LEU A 14 -2.07 18.43 -7.09
C LEU A 14 -3.46 18.60 -7.71
N SER A 15 -3.96 19.83 -7.91
CA SER A 15 -5.28 20.02 -8.54
C SER A 15 -5.33 19.45 -9.95
N HIS A 16 -4.24 19.59 -10.71
CA HIS A 16 -4.09 18.96 -12.01
C HIS A 16 -4.01 17.42 -11.88
N ALA A 17 -3.15 16.91 -11.00
CA ALA A 17 -3.01 15.46 -10.78
C ALA A 17 -4.32 14.77 -10.36
N TYR A 18 -5.11 15.38 -9.48
CA TYR A 18 -6.42 14.87 -9.07
C TYR A 18 -7.44 14.84 -10.23
N LYS A 19 -7.40 15.83 -11.13
CA LYS A 19 -8.23 15.80 -12.35
C LYS A 19 -7.76 14.71 -13.30
N ALA A 20 -6.45 14.55 -13.47
CA ALA A 20 -5.85 13.54 -14.32
C ALA A 20 -6.15 12.12 -13.84
N ILE A 21 -5.99 11.82 -12.55
CA ILE A 21 -6.28 10.49 -12.00
C ILE A 21 -7.78 10.15 -12.07
N ALA A 22 -8.66 11.14 -11.86
CA ALA A 22 -10.09 10.94 -12.07
C ALA A 22 -10.43 10.64 -13.53
N ALA A 23 -9.74 11.29 -14.49
CA ALA A 23 -9.89 11.00 -15.92
C ALA A 23 -9.31 9.63 -16.30
N PHE A 24 -8.18 9.24 -15.69
CA PHE A 24 -7.60 7.91 -15.83
C PHE A 24 -8.60 6.83 -15.42
N PHE A 25 -9.20 6.93 -14.22
CA PHE A 25 -10.22 5.98 -13.76
C PHE A 25 -11.36 5.82 -14.77
N LYS A 26 -11.87 6.91 -15.35
CA LYS A 26 -12.94 6.84 -16.37
C LYS A 26 -12.58 6.01 -17.61
N ARG A 27 -11.30 5.77 -17.92
CA ARG A 27 -10.88 4.89 -19.04
C ARG A 27 -11.16 3.42 -18.77
N TYR A 28 -11.21 3.05 -17.49
CA TYR A 28 -11.41 1.68 -17.00
C TYR A 28 -12.82 1.45 -16.45
N GLU A 29 -13.72 2.43 -16.66
CA GLU A 29 -15.00 2.53 -15.98
C GLU A 29 -15.78 1.21 -15.97
N ASN A 30 -15.75 0.56 -14.81
CA ASN A 30 -16.54 -0.63 -14.50
C ASN A 30 -17.14 -0.45 -13.10
N LEU A 31 -18.05 0.51 -12.98
CA LEU A 31 -18.65 0.93 -11.70
C LEU A 31 -19.44 -0.17 -10.99
N SER A 32 -19.79 -1.26 -11.69
CA SER A 32 -20.43 -2.43 -11.10
C SER A 32 -19.46 -3.41 -10.44
N ASP A 33 -18.15 -3.26 -10.66
CA ASP A 33 -17.13 -4.12 -10.05
C ASP A 33 -16.74 -3.56 -8.66
N PRO A 34 -17.03 -4.28 -7.55
CA PRO A 34 -16.69 -3.81 -6.21
C PRO A 34 -15.18 -3.67 -5.98
N GLY A 35 -14.36 -4.50 -6.64
CA GLY A 35 -12.90 -4.44 -6.57
C GLY A 35 -12.35 -3.19 -7.25
N TYR A 36 -12.94 -2.79 -8.36
CA TYR A 36 -12.61 -1.53 -9.03
C TYR A 36 -12.90 -0.32 -8.12
N MET A 37 -14.10 -0.25 -7.54
CA MET A 37 -14.47 0.85 -6.64
C MET A 37 -13.63 0.88 -5.36
N LEU A 38 -13.27 -0.30 -4.82
CA LEU A 38 -12.34 -0.41 -3.69
C LEU A 38 -10.98 0.19 -4.06
N LYS A 39 -10.46 -0.08 -5.26
CA LYS A 39 -9.16 0.48 -5.69
C LYS A 39 -9.16 1.99 -5.89
N ILE A 40 -10.27 2.58 -6.33
CA ILE A 40 -10.40 4.04 -6.36
C ILE A 40 -10.34 4.62 -4.93
N ARG A 41 -11.13 4.05 -3.99
CA ARG A 41 -11.11 4.51 -2.59
C ARG A 41 -9.72 4.37 -1.99
N HIS A 42 -9.11 3.18 -2.15
CA HIS A 42 -7.76 2.88 -1.71
C HIS A 42 -6.75 3.92 -2.20
N THR A 43 -6.78 4.25 -3.49
CA THR A 43 -5.86 5.25 -4.08
C THR A 43 -5.95 6.60 -3.37
N TYR A 44 -7.16 7.11 -3.13
CA TYR A 44 -7.33 8.40 -2.44
C TYR A 44 -6.94 8.36 -0.97
N HIS A 45 -7.22 7.26 -0.26
CA HIS A 45 -6.77 7.11 1.12
C HIS A 45 -5.24 6.98 1.22
N VAL A 46 -4.59 6.25 0.31
CA VAL A 46 -3.13 6.16 0.26
C VAL A 46 -2.50 7.52 -0.02
N ALA A 47 -3.05 8.32 -0.94
CA ALA A 47 -2.60 9.70 -1.16
C ALA A 47 -2.71 10.55 0.11
N ALA A 48 -3.86 10.50 0.80
CA ALA A 48 -4.06 11.23 2.06
C ALA A 48 -3.11 10.75 3.18
N ASN A 49 -2.87 9.43 3.28
CA ASN A 49 -1.93 8.85 4.24
C ASN A 49 -0.49 9.27 3.95
N ALA A 50 -0.07 9.24 2.68
CA ALA A 50 1.27 9.67 2.26
C ALA A 50 1.51 11.15 2.60
N ARG A 51 0.50 12.00 2.34
CA ARG A 51 0.50 13.41 2.76
C ARG A 51 0.65 13.54 4.28
N ARG A 52 -0.20 12.86 5.07
CA ARG A 52 -0.20 12.91 6.54
C ARG A 52 1.15 12.48 7.12
N ILE A 53 1.75 11.42 6.58
CA ILE A 53 3.07 10.94 7.00
C ILE A 53 4.14 11.99 6.68
N ALA A 54 4.17 12.51 5.45
CA ALA A 54 5.14 13.52 5.03
C ALA A 54 5.05 14.82 5.86
N GLU A 55 3.84 15.29 6.17
CA GLU A 55 3.61 16.46 7.02
C GLU A 55 4.12 16.22 8.45
N ALA A 56 3.85 15.06 9.02
CA ALA A 56 4.30 14.72 10.38
C ALA A 56 5.82 14.48 10.49
N LEU A 57 6.47 14.15 9.38
CA LEU A 57 7.93 14.14 9.26
C LEU A 57 8.54 15.54 9.08
N ASN A 58 7.72 16.60 9.02
CA ASN A 58 8.12 18.00 8.79
C ASN A 58 8.89 18.18 7.48
N LEU A 59 8.49 17.46 6.42
CA LEU A 59 9.11 17.59 5.11
C LEU A 59 8.72 18.93 4.44
N SER A 60 9.45 19.27 3.38
CA SER A 60 9.15 20.47 2.59
C SER A 60 7.76 20.38 1.95
N GLU A 61 7.14 21.54 1.65
CA GLU A 61 5.85 21.56 0.95
C GLU A 61 5.91 20.79 -0.39
N THR A 62 7.04 20.86 -1.09
CA THR A 62 7.29 20.12 -2.32
C THR A 62 7.26 18.61 -2.08
N ASP A 63 7.94 18.12 -1.04
CA ASP A 63 7.95 16.69 -0.71
C ASP A 63 6.60 16.20 -0.22
N VAL A 64 5.86 17.01 0.57
CA VAL A 64 4.50 16.67 0.97
C VAL A 64 3.60 16.47 -0.25
N LYS A 65 3.64 17.40 -1.21
CA LYS A 65 2.87 17.28 -2.46
C LYS A 65 3.34 16.11 -3.33
N LEU A 66 4.64 15.85 -3.38
CA LEU A 66 5.20 14.73 -4.13
C LEU A 66 4.78 13.38 -3.54
N ALA A 67 4.79 13.23 -2.21
CA ALA A 67 4.32 12.03 -1.53
C ALA A 67 2.82 11.77 -1.82
N GLU A 68 1.99 12.82 -1.79
CA GLU A 68 0.57 12.74 -2.12
C GLU A 68 0.35 12.34 -3.60
N LEU A 69 1.10 12.94 -4.53
CA LEU A 69 1.08 12.57 -5.94
C LEU A 69 1.46 11.09 -6.13
N ILE A 70 2.55 10.63 -5.52
CA ILE A 70 2.97 9.22 -5.59
C ILE A 70 1.86 8.30 -5.05
N GLY A 71 1.17 8.71 -3.99
CA GLY A 71 0.00 8.00 -3.48
C GLY A 71 -1.14 7.87 -4.50
N LEU A 72 -1.37 8.86 -5.35
CA LEU A 72 -2.35 8.76 -6.44
C LEU A 72 -1.90 7.79 -7.55
N LEU A 73 -0.59 7.61 -7.74
CA LEU A 73 -0.03 6.88 -8.87
C LEU A 73 0.40 5.44 -8.56
N HIS A 74 0.61 5.09 -7.29
CA HIS A 74 1.26 3.82 -6.91
C HIS A 74 0.61 2.57 -7.50
N ASP A 75 -0.72 2.55 -7.58
CA ASP A 75 -1.51 1.37 -7.96
C ASP A 75 -2.09 1.47 -9.39
N VAL A 76 -1.63 2.40 -10.26
CA VAL A 76 -2.18 2.54 -11.63
C VAL A 76 -2.14 1.22 -12.43
N GLY A 77 -1.12 0.38 -12.20
CA GLY A 77 -1.01 -0.93 -12.82
C GLY A 77 -2.11 -1.93 -12.41
N ARG A 78 -2.79 -1.74 -11.26
CA ARG A 78 -3.92 -2.58 -10.82
C ARG A 78 -5.14 -2.43 -11.72
N PHE A 79 -5.35 -1.24 -12.28
CA PHE A 79 -6.49 -0.99 -13.16
C PHE A 79 -6.34 -1.74 -14.49
N GLU A 80 -5.11 -1.85 -15.00
CA GLU A 80 -4.84 -2.70 -16.16
C GLU A 80 -4.93 -4.20 -15.82
N GLU A 81 -4.43 -4.62 -14.64
CA GLU A 81 -4.55 -6.01 -14.17
C GLU A 81 -6.01 -6.49 -14.18
N LEU A 82 -6.94 -5.67 -13.66
CA LEU A 82 -8.37 -5.98 -13.68
C LEU A 82 -8.91 -6.14 -15.10
N MET A 83 -8.46 -5.31 -16.04
CA MET A 83 -8.92 -5.41 -17.43
C MET A 83 -8.46 -6.70 -18.08
N ILE A 84 -7.20 -7.08 -17.86
CA ILE A 84 -6.55 -8.25 -18.47
C ILE A 84 -7.04 -9.55 -17.83
N THR A 85 -7.09 -9.60 -16.50
CA THR A 85 -7.22 -10.87 -15.75
C THR A 85 -8.58 -11.07 -15.09
N LYS A 86 -9.36 -9.99 -14.91
CA LYS A 86 -10.62 -9.99 -14.14
C LYS A 86 -10.48 -10.37 -12.66
N GLU A 87 -9.27 -10.47 -12.14
CA GLU A 87 -8.98 -10.75 -10.73
C GLU A 87 -7.75 -9.97 -10.26
N PHE A 88 -7.57 -9.84 -8.94
CA PHE A 88 -6.30 -9.36 -8.38
C PHE A 88 -5.46 -10.54 -7.94
N ASN A 89 -4.26 -10.68 -8.49
CA ASN A 89 -3.38 -11.81 -8.21
C ASN A 89 -1.91 -11.39 -8.21
N SER A 90 -1.47 -10.86 -7.06
CA SER A 90 -0.08 -10.37 -6.89
C SER A 90 0.99 -11.47 -6.94
N ALA A 91 0.61 -12.75 -6.98
CA ALA A 91 1.54 -13.84 -7.21
C ALA A 91 1.85 -14.07 -8.70
N ARG A 92 1.01 -13.53 -9.60
CA ARG A 92 1.09 -13.72 -11.06
C ARG A 92 1.29 -12.42 -11.83
N PHE A 93 0.89 -11.30 -11.24
CA PHE A 93 0.99 -9.98 -11.86
C PHE A 93 1.74 -9.01 -10.96
N ASP A 94 2.86 -8.48 -11.46
CA ASP A 94 3.61 -7.41 -10.80
C ASP A 94 3.05 -6.06 -11.25
N HIS A 95 2.08 -5.56 -10.48
CA HIS A 95 1.39 -4.32 -10.80
C HIS A 95 2.27 -3.08 -10.61
N ALA A 96 3.32 -3.16 -9.79
CA ALA A 96 4.27 -2.07 -9.63
C ALA A 96 5.15 -1.95 -10.88
N GLN A 97 5.67 -3.08 -11.38
CA GLN A 97 6.41 -3.12 -12.65
C GLN A 97 5.54 -2.65 -13.82
N TYR A 98 4.29 -3.10 -13.88
CA TYR A 98 3.39 -2.65 -14.94
C TYR A 98 3.06 -1.15 -14.81
N GLY A 99 2.86 -0.67 -13.58
CA GLY A 99 2.61 0.74 -13.30
C GLY A 99 3.73 1.65 -13.76
N VAL A 100 5.00 1.31 -13.49
CA VAL A 100 6.14 2.10 -13.99
C VAL A 100 6.27 2.05 -15.51
N GLN A 101 5.98 0.91 -16.15
CA GLN A 101 5.93 0.83 -17.61
C GLN A 101 4.86 1.78 -18.18
N MET A 102 3.67 1.82 -17.59
CA MET A 102 2.61 2.74 -18.02
C MET A 102 3.03 4.19 -17.85
N LEU A 103 3.57 4.55 -16.68
CA LEU A 103 3.93 5.93 -16.36
C LEU A 103 5.10 6.43 -17.23
N PHE A 104 6.17 5.66 -17.35
CA PHE A 104 7.42 6.16 -17.94
C PHE A 104 7.67 5.67 -19.36
N GLU A 105 7.55 4.36 -19.64
CA GLU A 105 7.82 3.83 -20.99
C GLU A 105 6.75 4.27 -22.00
N ARG A 106 5.48 4.38 -21.55
CA ARG A 106 4.37 4.87 -22.39
C ARG A 106 4.11 6.38 -22.24
N GLY A 107 4.88 7.06 -21.40
CA GLY A 107 4.82 8.52 -21.22
C GLY A 107 3.59 9.06 -20.48
N MET A 108 2.80 8.20 -19.81
CA MET A 108 1.58 8.61 -19.11
C MET A 108 1.84 9.54 -17.92
N ILE A 109 3.06 9.56 -17.38
CA ILE A 109 3.44 10.44 -16.25
C ILE A 109 3.18 11.93 -16.56
N ARG A 110 3.32 12.33 -17.83
CA ARG A 110 3.08 13.71 -18.29
C ARG A 110 1.62 14.13 -18.23
N GLU A 111 0.69 13.20 -18.04
CA GLU A 111 -0.71 13.54 -17.76
C GLU A 111 -0.93 14.02 -16.33
N PHE A 112 0.00 13.75 -15.41
CA PHE A 112 -0.15 14.03 -13.98
C PHE A 112 0.80 15.13 -13.48
N ILE A 113 1.95 15.28 -14.13
CA ILE A 113 2.97 16.27 -13.79
C ILE A 113 3.74 16.70 -15.04
N ASP A 114 3.92 18.00 -15.24
CA ASP A 114 4.56 18.54 -16.46
C ASP A 114 6.08 18.37 -16.46
N THR A 115 6.72 18.50 -15.29
CA THR A 115 8.17 18.44 -15.11
C THR A 115 8.70 17.01 -14.91
N ASP A 116 9.89 16.73 -15.44
CA ASP A 116 10.63 15.48 -15.27
C ASP A 116 11.54 15.46 -14.02
N ALA A 117 11.62 16.57 -13.28
CA ALA A 117 12.50 16.74 -12.13
C ALA A 117 12.26 15.72 -10.99
N TYR A 118 11.12 15.02 -11.00
CA TYR A 118 10.75 14.03 -9.98
C TYR A 118 10.59 12.61 -10.53
N ASP A 119 10.95 12.37 -11.79
CA ASP A 119 10.70 11.08 -12.46
C ASP A 119 11.39 9.92 -11.75
N GLU A 120 12.67 10.06 -11.42
CA GLU A 120 13.43 9.04 -10.68
C GLU A 120 12.79 8.74 -9.31
N ILE A 121 12.34 9.77 -8.60
CA ILE A 121 11.70 9.62 -7.29
C ILE A 121 10.38 8.86 -7.42
N ILE A 122 9.52 9.27 -8.38
CA ILE A 122 8.22 8.64 -8.62
C ILE A 122 8.42 7.20 -9.11
N TYR A 123 9.35 6.97 -10.05
CA TYR A 123 9.70 5.64 -10.56
C TYR A 123 10.10 4.72 -9.42
N HIS A 124 11.08 5.12 -8.60
CA HIS A 124 11.60 4.30 -7.52
C HIS A 124 10.59 4.08 -6.39
N ALA A 125 9.71 5.05 -6.11
CA ALA A 125 8.64 4.86 -5.16
C ALA A 125 7.58 3.87 -5.67
N VAL A 126 7.12 4.03 -6.91
CA VAL A 126 6.11 3.14 -7.52
C VAL A 126 6.66 1.73 -7.68
N ILE A 127 7.88 1.52 -8.18
CA ILE A 127 8.40 0.15 -8.38
C ILE A 127 8.63 -0.60 -7.06
N ASN A 128 8.93 0.12 -5.97
CA ASN A 128 9.23 -0.48 -4.67
C ASN A 128 8.02 -0.61 -3.75
N HIS A 129 6.85 -0.02 -4.04
CA HIS A 129 5.77 0.03 -3.05
C HIS A 129 5.23 -1.35 -2.66
N SER A 130 5.25 -2.34 -3.56
CA SER A 130 4.68 -3.68 -3.33
C SER A 130 5.71 -4.80 -3.15
N ARG A 131 7.01 -4.51 -3.28
CA ARG A 131 8.08 -5.50 -3.12
C ARG A 131 8.18 -6.02 -1.69
N LEU A 132 8.70 -7.23 -1.49
CA LEU A 132 8.94 -7.75 -0.14
C LEU A 132 9.97 -6.89 0.62
N HIS A 133 11.02 -6.47 -0.08
CA HIS A 133 12.02 -5.54 0.42
C HIS A 133 12.23 -4.42 -0.60
N ILE A 134 12.52 -3.21 -0.10
CA ILE A 134 12.91 -2.07 -0.95
C ILE A 134 14.23 -2.43 -1.63
N ALA A 135 14.27 -2.33 -2.95
CA ALA A 135 15.51 -2.42 -3.72
C ALA A 135 16.27 -1.10 -3.71
N GLU A 136 17.50 -1.12 -4.21
CA GLU A 136 18.36 0.07 -4.30
C GLU A 136 17.64 1.25 -4.98
N CYS A 137 17.82 2.43 -4.40
CA CYS A 137 17.32 3.70 -4.89
C CYS A 137 18.54 4.60 -5.20
N PRO A 138 18.44 5.50 -6.18
CA PRO A 138 19.58 6.30 -6.64
C PRO A 138 20.07 7.31 -5.60
N ASP A 139 19.19 7.74 -4.70
CA ASP A 139 19.49 8.70 -3.64
C ASP A 139 18.56 8.56 -2.42
N GLU A 140 18.87 9.31 -1.37
CA GLU A 140 18.12 9.31 -0.11
C GLU A 140 16.68 9.83 -0.27
N ILE A 141 16.43 10.74 -1.22
CA ILE A 141 15.10 11.31 -1.45
C ILE A 141 14.19 10.28 -2.11
N SER A 142 14.70 9.55 -3.09
CA SER A 142 14.01 8.43 -3.74
C SER A 142 13.70 7.33 -2.75
N LEU A 143 14.66 6.98 -1.87
CA LEU A 143 14.44 6.03 -0.79
C LEU A 143 13.39 6.54 0.22
N LEU A 144 13.43 7.83 0.58
CA LEU A 144 12.47 8.45 1.50
C LEU A 144 11.03 8.29 0.96
N HIS A 145 10.80 8.68 -0.29
CA HIS A 145 9.47 8.57 -0.91
C HIS A 145 9.02 7.12 -1.12
N ALA A 146 9.94 6.20 -1.43
CA ALA A 146 9.66 4.76 -1.46
C ALA A 146 9.21 4.22 -0.09
N LYS A 147 9.80 4.70 1.00
CA LYS A 147 9.37 4.35 2.37
C LYS A 147 8.00 4.94 2.70
N ILE A 148 7.74 6.20 2.34
CA ILE A 148 6.47 6.88 2.63
C ILE A 148 5.31 6.15 1.94
N ILE A 149 5.45 5.83 0.64
CA ILE A 149 4.36 5.16 -0.07
C ILE A 149 4.08 3.76 0.48
N ARG A 150 5.12 3.03 0.90
CA ARG A 150 4.95 1.71 1.53
C ARG A 150 4.19 1.80 2.84
N ASP A 151 4.52 2.77 3.68
CA ASP A 151 3.83 3.00 4.94
C ASP A 151 2.38 3.42 4.70
N ALA A 152 2.14 4.34 3.75
CA ALA A 152 0.81 4.83 3.39
C ALA A 152 -0.10 3.72 2.82
N ASP A 153 0.42 2.86 1.94
CA ASP A 153 -0.29 1.72 1.35
C ASP A 153 -0.64 0.66 2.39
N LYS A 154 0.28 0.34 3.31
CA LYS A 154 0.02 -0.58 4.42
C LYS A 154 -1.02 -0.01 5.38
N LEU A 155 -0.95 1.29 5.66
CA LEU A 155 -1.89 1.97 6.53
C LEU A 155 -3.32 1.86 5.99
N ASP A 156 -3.52 2.08 4.68
CA ASP A 156 -4.84 1.87 4.09
C ASP A 156 -5.24 0.39 4.03
N ASN A 157 -4.28 -0.52 3.86
CA ASN A 157 -4.57 -1.95 3.93
C ASN A 157 -5.14 -2.38 5.29
N PHE A 158 -4.73 -1.75 6.41
CA PHE A 158 -5.41 -1.98 7.69
C PHE A 158 -6.87 -1.52 7.64
N ARG A 159 -7.14 -0.30 7.16
CA ARG A 159 -8.50 0.22 6.98
C ARG A 159 -9.36 -0.71 6.13
N VAL A 160 -8.88 -1.12 4.96
CA VAL A 160 -9.57 -2.06 4.07
C VAL A 160 -9.96 -3.34 4.81
N LYS A 161 -9.07 -3.87 5.66
CA LYS A 161 -9.30 -5.10 6.42
C LYS A 161 -10.18 -4.90 7.64
N ILE A 162 -10.45 -3.66 8.04
CA ILE A 162 -11.41 -3.30 9.08
C ILE A 162 -12.81 -3.08 8.47
N GLU A 163 -12.89 -2.33 7.36
CA GLU A 163 -14.15 -1.75 6.86
C GLU A 163 -14.83 -2.58 5.78
N GLU A 164 -14.07 -3.25 4.90
CA GLU A 164 -14.68 -3.98 3.78
C GLU A 164 -15.28 -5.32 4.25
N PRO A 165 -16.36 -5.80 3.59
CA PRO A 165 -16.89 -7.15 3.81
C PRO A 165 -15.81 -8.22 3.71
N VAL A 166 -15.92 -9.30 4.50
CA VAL A 166 -14.87 -10.32 4.62
C VAL A 166 -14.61 -11.04 3.29
N GLU A 167 -15.65 -11.21 2.48
CA GLU A 167 -15.60 -11.74 1.12
C GLU A 167 -14.83 -10.83 0.13
N ASN A 168 -14.68 -9.54 0.45
CA ASN A 168 -14.06 -8.55 -0.43
C ASN A 168 -12.60 -8.24 -0.07
N ILE A 169 -12.14 -8.56 1.15
CA ILE A 169 -10.76 -8.24 1.57
C ILE A 169 -9.69 -9.08 0.86
N PHE A 170 -10.05 -10.30 0.43
CA PHE A 170 -9.23 -11.20 -0.39
C PHE A 170 -10.12 -12.09 -1.29
N PRO A 171 -10.66 -11.54 -2.39
CA PRO A 171 -11.59 -12.27 -3.26
C PRO A 171 -11.01 -13.60 -3.74
N GLY A 172 -11.82 -14.67 -3.66
CA GLY A 172 -11.43 -16.03 -4.06
C GLY A 172 -10.46 -16.74 -3.10
N ARG A 173 -9.99 -16.08 -2.04
CA ARG A 173 -9.12 -16.68 -1.00
C ARG A 173 -9.81 -16.75 0.35
N ILE A 174 -10.57 -15.71 0.68
CA ILE A 174 -11.47 -15.68 1.83
C ILE A 174 -12.88 -15.51 1.29
N THR A 175 -13.72 -16.51 1.51
CA THR A 175 -15.10 -16.53 1.00
C THR A 175 -16.13 -16.26 2.09
N THR A 176 -15.81 -16.60 3.34
CA THR A 176 -16.69 -16.37 4.50
C THR A 176 -15.90 -16.02 5.74
N LYS A 177 -16.55 -15.34 6.69
CA LYS A 177 -16.01 -15.11 8.04
C LYS A 177 -15.64 -16.42 8.74
N GLU A 178 -16.52 -17.42 8.66
CA GLU A 178 -16.31 -18.75 9.24
C GLU A 178 -15.05 -19.45 8.69
N SER A 179 -14.71 -19.23 7.42
CA SER A 179 -13.50 -19.81 6.81
C SER A 179 -12.22 -19.32 7.47
N VAL A 180 -12.19 -18.07 7.96
CA VAL A 180 -11.06 -17.51 8.73
C VAL A 180 -11.08 -18.02 10.16
N GLU A 181 -12.26 -18.03 10.78
CA GLU A 181 -12.43 -18.40 12.20
C GLU A 181 -12.05 -19.85 12.52
N ASN A 182 -12.29 -20.77 11.58
CA ASN A 182 -11.93 -22.19 11.72
C ASN A 182 -10.53 -22.53 11.20
N SER A 183 -9.84 -21.57 10.60
CA SER A 183 -8.54 -21.79 9.96
C SER A 183 -7.38 -21.74 10.97
N LYS A 184 -6.21 -22.18 10.50
CA LYS A 184 -4.96 -22.20 11.26
C LYS A 184 -3.91 -21.32 10.61
N ILE A 185 -2.99 -20.77 11.39
CA ILE A 185 -1.79 -20.13 10.83
C ILE A 185 -0.80 -21.22 10.43
N SER A 186 -0.31 -21.18 9.20
CA SER A 186 0.74 -22.10 8.74
C SER A 186 2.08 -21.77 9.41
N GLU A 187 2.90 -22.80 9.61
CA GLU A 187 4.16 -22.68 10.35
C GLU A 187 5.10 -21.64 9.73
N ARG A 188 5.21 -21.60 8.40
CA ARG A 188 6.04 -20.61 7.70
C ARG A 188 5.60 -19.18 7.94
N VAL A 189 4.29 -18.93 7.88
CA VAL A 189 3.70 -17.61 8.13
C VAL A 189 3.91 -17.21 9.59
N TYR A 190 3.65 -18.13 10.52
CA TYR A 190 3.86 -17.87 11.95
C TYR A 190 5.33 -17.55 12.25
N ASN A 191 6.28 -18.34 11.73
CA ASN A 191 7.71 -18.13 11.96
C ASN A 191 8.20 -16.80 11.38
N ALA A 192 7.70 -16.36 10.21
CA ALA A 192 8.03 -15.05 9.66
C ALA A 192 7.59 -13.92 10.60
N LEU A 193 6.36 -13.99 11.12
CA LEU A 193 5.83 -12.99 12.04
C LEU A 193 6.57 -12.97 13.38
N MET A 194 6.93 -14.15 13.92
CA MET A 194 7.73 -14.25 15.15
C MET A 194 9.15 -13.67 14.97
N ASN A 195 9.68 -13.70 13.75
CA ASN A 195 10.95 -13.04 13.40
C ASN A 195 10.79 -11.55 13.05
N ARG A 196 9.60 -10.96 13.26
CA ARG A 196 9.27 -9.57 12.93
C ARG A 196 9.51 -9.24 11.45
N GLN A 197 9.05 -10.12 10.56
CA GLN A 197 9.21 -9.96 9.11
C GLN A 197 7.85 -9.90 8.41
N CYS A 198 7.82 -9.17 7.30
CA CYS A 198 6.74 -9.30 6.32
C CYS A 198 6.68 -10.73 5.76
N VAL A 199 5.47 -11.23 5.56
CA VAL A 199 5.23 -12.59 5.06
C VAL A 199 5.32 -12.59 3.53
N ASN A 200 6.06 -13.55 2.97
CA ASN A 200 6.07 -13.76 1.52
C ASN A 200 4.69 -14.26 1.06
N VAL A 201 4.11 -13.60 0.06
CA VAL A 201 2.78 -13.93 -0.48
C VAL A 201 2.63 -15.38 -0.92
N LYS A 202 3.74 -16.07 -1.26
CA LYS A 202 3.80 -17.47 -1.69
C LYS A 202 3.74 -18.48 -0.52
N ASP A 203 4.01 -18.05 0.71
CA ASP A 203 3.97 -18.94 1.89
C ASP A 203 2.57 -19.08 2.48
N ARG A 204 1.63 -18.22 2.07
CA ARG A 204 0.23 -18.24 2.50
C ARG A 204 -0.49 -19.47 1.96
N GLN A 205 -1.07 -20.28 2.85
CA GLN A 205 -1.74 -21.53 2.51
C GLN A 205 -3.19 -21.56 2.97
N THR A 206 -3.50 -20.87 4.06
CA THR A 206 -4.82 -20.93 4.70
C THR A 206 -5.55 -19.58 4.63
N PRO A 207 -6.89 -19.53 4.76
CA PRO A 207 -7.61 -18.26 4.88
C PRO A 207 -7.07 -17.34 5.98
N LEU A 208 -6.65 -17.91 7.13
CA LEU A 208 -6.09 -17.13 8.22
C LEU A 208 -4.70 -16.57 7.89
N ASP A 209 -3.88 -17.27 7.09
CA ASP A 209 -2.58 -16.76 6.62
C ASP A 209 -2.72 -15.45 5.84
N TYR A 210 -3.72 -15.35 4.96
CA TYR A 210 -4.01 -14.13 4.21
C TYR A 210 -4.29 -12.95 5.13
N PHE A 211 -5.00 -13.22 6.22
CA PHE A 211 -5.36 -12.20 7.20
C PHE A 211 -4.19 -11.79 8.10
N VAL A 212 -3.50 -12.74 8.74
CA VAL A 212 -2.39 -12.44 9.67
C VAL A 212 -1.15 -11.89 8.97
N THR A 213 -0.98 -12.15 7.67
CA THR A 213 0.05 -11.47 6.85
C THR A 213 -0.09 -9.95 6.91
N ILE A 214 -1.31 -9.42 7.02
CA ILE A 214 -1.54 -7.98 7.13
C ILE A 214 -1.01 -7.45 8.48
N ILE A 215 -1.08 -8.21 9.57
CA ILE A 215 -0.42 -7.83 10.84
C ILE A 215 1.10 -7.68 10.63
N GLY A 216 1.69 -8.56 9.82
CA GLY A 216 3.11 -8.51 9.47
C GLY A 216 3.56 -7.20 8.81
N PHE A 217 2.64 -6.43 8.20
CA PHE A 217 2.95 -5.11 7.66
C PHE A 217 3.45 -4.13 8.72
N TYR A 218 3.06 -4.31 9.99
CA TYR A 218 3.56 -3.50 11.10
C TYR A 218 5.08 -3.53 11.22
N PHE A 219 5.70 -4.70 11.01
CA PHE A 219 7.15 -4.87 11.14
C PHE A 219 7.95 -4.25 9.99
N ASP A 220 7.29 -3.90 8.88
CA ASP A 220 7.89 -3.25 7.72
C ASP A 220 7.47 -1.78 7.60
N LEU A 221 6.90 -1.20 8.66
CA LEU A 221 6.67 0.24 8.76
C LEU A 221 7.99 0.96 9.01
N ASN A 222 8.23 2.00 8.21
CA ASN A 222 9.52 2.69 8.12
C ASN A 222 9.60 3.89 9.06
N PHE A 223 8.46 4.45 9.47
CA PHE A 223 8.44 5.65 10.31
C PHE A 223 7.68 5.42 11.61
N GLU A 224 8.25 5.95 12.70
CA GLU A 224 7.62 5.91 14.03
C GLU A 224 6.28 6.67 14.07
N VAL A 225 6.09 7.67 13.21
CA VAL A 225 4.78 8.31 13.06
C VAL A 225 3.74 7.32 12.55
N THR A 226 4.06 6.49 11.56
CA THR A 226 3.11 5.52 11.01
C THR A 226 2.74 4.47 12.07
N LYS A 227 3.71 3.97 12.82
CA LYS A 227 3.45 3.05 13.94
C LYS A 227 2.54 3.69 15.00
N ARG A 228 2.78 4.96 15.33
CA ARG A 228 1.93 5.71 16.26
C ARG A 228 0.49 5.82 15.77
N ILE A 229 0.28 6.09 14.48
CA ILE A 229 -1.06 6.11 13.88
C ILE A 229 -1.75 4.76 14.04
N VAL A 230 -1.04 3.65 13.78
CA VAL A 230 -1.57 2.29 13.98
C VAL A 230 -2.06 2.07 15.41
N HIS A 231 -1.28 2.53 16.39
CA HIS A 231 -1.61 2.42 17.82
C HIS A 231 -2.75 3.34 18.25
N GLU A 232 -2.68 4.64 17.92
CA GLU A 232 -3.68 5.64 18.29
C GLU A 232 -5.08 5.28 17.73
N GLU A 233 -5.13 4.68 16.55
CA GLU A 233 -6.36 4.28 15.89
C GLU A 233 -6.77 2.81 16.16
N ASN A 234 -6.00 2.10 17.00
CA ASN A 234 -6.19 0.68 17.38
C ASN A 234 -6.40 -0.23 16.16
N LEU A 235 -5.62 -0.03 15.10
CA LEU A 235 -5.91 -0.63 13.79
C LEU A 235 -5.77 -2.16 13.83
N LEU A 236 -4.74 -2.67 14.51
CA LEU A 236 -4.50 -4.12 14.58
C LEU A 236 -5.59 -4.81 15.41
N GLU A 237 -5.96 -4.25 16.56
CA GLU A 237 -6.98 -4.77 17.45
C GLU A 237 -8.36 -4.76 16.79
N ARG A 238 -8.72 -3.65 16.13
CA ARG A 238 -9.98 -3.53 15.38
C ARG A 238 -10.04 -4.53 14.24
N MET A 239 -8.92 -4.71 13.54
CA MET A 239 -8.81 -5.67 12.45
C MET A 239 -8.99 -7.10 12.98
N THR A 240 -8.19 -7.55 13.94
CA THR A 240 -8.28 -8.92 14.49
C THR A 240 -9.58 -9.18 15.25
N GLY A 241 -10.15 -8.16 15.87
CA GLY A 241 -11.43 -8.24 16.60
C GLY A 241 -12.65 -8.54 15.72
N ARG A 242 -12.51 -8.57 14.39
CA ARG A 242 -13.59 -8.96 13.47
C ARG A 242 -13.97 -10.43 13.54
N PHE A 243 -13.13 -11.29 14.11
CA PHE A 243 -13.25 -12.76 14.03
C PHE A 243 -13.28 -13.43 15.41
N GLU A 244 -14.09 -14.47 15.52
CA GLU A 244 -14.10 -15.38 16.67
C GLU A 244 -13.28 -16.65 16.37
N TYR A 245 -11.96 -16.58 16.54
CA TYR A 245 -11.06 -17.70 16.24
C TYR A 245 -11.40 -18.97 17.03
N LYS A 246 -11.93 -20.00 16.37
CA LYS A 246 -12.38 -21.27 17.00
C LYS A 246 -11.23 -22.21 17.29
N ASN A 247 -10.12 -22.11 16.55
CA ASN A 247 -8.90 -22.85 16.85
C ASN A 247 -8.11 -22.16 17.98
N GLU A 248 -8.00 -22.83 19.14
CA GLU A 248 -7.34 -22.27 20.34
C GLU A 248 -5.86 -21.94 20.12
N THR A 249 -5.12 -22.80 19.40
CA THR A 249 -3.72 -22.54 19.04
C THR A 249 -3.59 -21.25 18.24
N SER A 250 -4.42 -21.09 17.20
CA SER A 250 -4.38 -19.91 16.33
C SER A 250 -4.77 -18.66 17.08
N ARG A 251 -5.75 -18.74 17.99
CA ARG A 251 -6.13 -17.63 18.87
C ARG A 251 -4.94 -17.17 19.73
N ALA A 252 -4.23 -18.11 20.37
CA ALA A 252 -3.05 -17.80 21.18
C ALA A 252 -1.89 -17.24 20.34
N GLN A 253 -1.68 -17.77 19.13
CA GLN A 253 -0.68 -17.27 18.20
C GLN A 253 -0.96 -15.83 17.77
N ILE A 254 -2.21 -15.48 17.45
CA ILE A 254 -2.59 -14.11 17.09
C ILE A 254 -2.31 -13.15 18.23
N GLN A 255 -2.69 -13.52 19.47
CA GLN A 255 -2.37 -12.69 20.64
C GLN A 255 -0.85 -12.49 20.78
N THR A 256 -0.08 -13.55 20.65
CA THR A 256 1.40 -13.48 20.71
C THR A 256 1.95 -12.54 19.64
N ILE A 257 1.42 -12.57 18.42
CA ILE A 257 1.84 -11.68 17.34
C ILE A 257 1.48 -10.22 17.66
N LEU A 258 0.28 -9.96 18.18
CA LEU A 258 -0.15 -8.61 18.58
C LEU A 258 0.74 -8.04 19.70
N ASP A 259 1.11 -8.87 20.68
CA ASP A 259 2.01 -8.47 21.77
C ASP A 259 3.39 -8.05 21.25
N LEU A 260 3.87 -8.61 20.12
CA LEU A 260 5.10 -8.17 19.46
C LEU A 260 4.98 -6.78 18.82
N CYS A 261 3.77 -6.37 18.45
CA CYS A 261 3.47 -5.06 17.86
C CYS A 261 3.27 -3.96 18.93
N ALA A 262 2.91 -4.32 20.16
CA ALA A 262 2.65 -3.40 21.26
C ALA A 262 3.90 -2.78 21.93
N ILE A 263 5.10 -3.06 21.39
CA ILE A 263 6.41 -2.64 21.91
C ILE A 263 6.96 -1.47 21.09
#